data_AF-A0A4U6R5N6-F1
#
_entry.id   AF-A0A4U6R5N6-F1
#
_cell.length_a   1.000
_cell.length_b   1.000
_cell.length_c   1.000
_cell.angle_alpha   90.00
_cell.angle_beta   90.00
_cell.angle_gamma   90.00
#
_symmetry.space_group_name_H-M   'P 1'
#
loop_
_entity.id
_entity.type
_entity.pdbx_description
1 polymer ?
#
loop_
_entity_poly.entity_id
_entity_poly.type
_entity_poly.pdbx_seq_one_letter_code
_entity_poly.pdbx_strand_id
1 'polypeptide(L)'
;MTQVNAYETGRADFQLSAKGLVIPYSVFALSGLPGETLELTIRDTTSGAKFQYRFGESIQTVTAGKPFGVKLPALPGTYPLRLERAADGHTMKLNLFVMQPASRVVKGRLNGYRIGDYPQATGKKAALYPKPRGFIKLTEDNGSTQLSPHFTLAQFPSKQASGYPKYLIVRERLVLKLELLLEELNLSGKPVKGFVIMSGYRTPFYNAAIGNVPFSRHVWGGAADIYIDDSPKDGMMDDLNGDGKINVGDSRWLYDFVEKLYGQTFYEPFRGGLGLYRSNSAHGPFVHIDVRGHRARWGH
;
A
#
# COMPACT_ATOMS: atom_id res chain seq x y z
N MET A 1 -21.95 -3.50 28.97
CA MET A 1 -20.51 -3.53 28.66
C MET A 1 -20.38 -4.05 27.25
N THR A 2 -20.30 -3.17 26.26
CA THR A 2 -20.07 -3.54 24.87
C THR A 2 -18.65 -4.09 24.79
N GLN A 3 -18.50 -5.36 24.40
CA GLN A 3 -17.20 -5.92 24.05
C GLN A 3 -16.61 -5.03 22.94
N VAL A 4 -15.60 -4.24 23.27
CA VAL A 4 -14.75 -3.64 22.25
C VAL A 4 -14.01 -4.83 21.66
N ASN A 5 -14.42 -5.28 20.46
CA ASN A 5 -13.66 -6.31 19.75
C ASN A 5 -12.22 -5.82 19.64
N ALA A 6 -11.28 -6.62 20.14
CA ALA A 6 -9.87 -6.31 20.04
C ALA A 6 -9.50 -6.11 18.56
N TYR A 7 -8.69 -5.11 18.26
CA TYR A 7 -8.21 -4.86 16.91
C TYR A 7 -7.45 -6.08 16.38
N GLU A 8 -7.93 -6.66 15.27
CA GLU A 8 -7.28 -7.79 14.62
C GLU A 8 -6.13 -7.29 13.75
N THR A 9 -4.89 -7.46 14.20
CA THR A 9 -3.71 -6.94 13.50
C THR A 9 -3.48 -7.56 12.11
N GLY A 10 -4.08 -8.73 11.85
CA GLY A 10 -3.85 -9.51 10.63
C GLY A 10 -2.42 -10.02 10.48
N ARG A 11 -1.61 -9.98 11.56
CA ARG A 11 -0.26 -10.55 11.58
C ARG A 11 -0.30 -12.07 11.40
N ALA A 12 0.73 -12.60 10.75
CA ALA A 12 0.98 -14.03 10.64
C ALA A 12 1.93 -14.51 11.74
N ASP A 13 1.89 -15.81 12.01
CA ASP A 13 2.79 -16.50 12.94
C ASP A 13 4.24 -16.67 12.41
N PHE A 14 4.51 -16.18 11.20
CA PHE A 14 5.83 -16.09 10.58
C PHE A 14 5.85 -14.89 9.62
N GLN A 15 7.05 -14.44 9.24
CA GLN A 15 7.21 -13.30 8.34
C GLN A 15 7.84 -13.72 7.02
N LEU A 16 7.72 -12.86 6.01
CA LEU A 16 8.34 -13.06 4.71
C LEU A 16 9.28 -11.89 4.39
N SER A 17 10.47 -12.20 3.88
CA SER A 17 11.31 -11.23 3.20
C SER A 17 11.18 -11.31 1.70
N ALA A 18 10.90 -10.17 1.08
CA ALA A 18 10.83 -10.01 -0.36
C ALA A 18 11.13 -8.56 -0.73
N LYS A 19 11.87 -8.32 -1.82
CA LYS A 19 12.13 -6.97 -2.37
C LYS A 19 12.70 -5.98 -1.33
N GLY A 20 13.53 -6.48 -0.39
CA GLY A 20 14.12 -5.68 0.70
C GLY A 20 13.10 -5.22 1.76
N LEU A 21 11.95 -5.87 1.84
CA LEU A 21 10.90 -5.63 2.84
C LEU A 21 10.75 -6.84 3.75
N VAL A 22 10.29 -6.59 4.98
CA VAL A 22 9.80 -7.63 5.89
C VAL A 22 8.29 -7.50 5.98
N ILE A 23 7.58 -8.59 5.70
CA ILE A 23 6.13 -8.66 5.59
C ILE A 23 5.61 -9.55 6.71
N PRO A 24 4.96 -8.98 7.74
CA PRO A 24 4.51 -9.73 8.91
C PRO A 24 3.04 -10.16 8.86
N TYR A 25 2.35 -10.01 7.72
CA TYR A 25 0.89 -10.17 7.61
C TYR A 25 0.50 -11.49 6.96
N SER A 26 -0.65 -12.05 7.38
CA SER A 26 -1.20 -13.31 6.87
C SER A 26 -1.70 -13.22 5.43
N VAL A 27 -1.96 -12.01 4.94
CA VAL A 27 -2.19 -11.74 3.52
C VAL A 27 -1.41 -10.50 3.10
N PHE A 28 -0.74 -10.56 1.95
CA PHE A 28 -0.02 -9.41 1.41
C PHE A 28 0.12 -9.48 -0.11
N ALA A 29 0.21 -8.33 -0.77
CA ALA A 29 0.45 -8.27 -2.21
C ALA A 29 1.89 -7.93 -2.57
N LEU A 30 2.40 -8.60 -3.59
CA LEU A 30 3.67 -8.29 -4.24
C LEU A 30 3.42 -8.09 -5.73
N SER A 31 4.24 -7.26 -6.37
CA SER A 31 4.17 -7.02 -7.81
C SER A 31 5.49 -7.31 -8.52
N GLY A 32 5.41 -7.80 -9.75
CA GLY A 32 6.55 -8.01 -10.64
C GLY A 32 6.14 -8.02 -12.11
N LEU A 33 7.12 -8.01 -13.01
CA LEU A 33 6.91 -8.10 -14.45
C LEU A 33 6.65 -9.54 -14.90
N PRO A 34 6.05 -9.74 -16.08
CA PRO A 34 5.92 -11.05 -16.70
C PRO A 34 7.25 -11.82 -16.75
N GLY A 35 7.25 -13.05 -16.25
CA GLY A 35 8.43 -13.93 -16.24
C GLY A 35 9.51 -13.59 -15.20
N GLU A 36 9.35 -12.53 -14.41
CA GLU A 36 10.29 -12.15 -13.34
C GLU A 36 10.27 -13.21 -12.23
N THR A 37 11.44 -13.54 -11.68
CA THR A 37 11.54 -14.38 -10.48
C THR A 37 11.58 -13.50 -9.25
N LEU A 38 10.60 -13.65 -8.36
CA LEU A 38 10.62 -13.04 -7.03
C LEU A 38 11.47 -13.91 -6.10
N GLU A 39 12.52 -13.33 -5.52
CA GLU A 39 13.28 -13.97 -4.44
C GLU A 39 12.56 -13.74 -3.10
N LEU A 40 12.25 -14.84 -2.43
CA LEU A 40 11.53 -14.89 -1.17
C LEU A 40 12.37 -15.58 -0.09
N THR A 41 12.23 -15.18 1.16
CA THR A 41 12.83 -15.88 2.31
C THR A 41 11.86 -15.84 3.48
N ILE A 42 11.47 -17.01 3.99
CA ILE A 42 10.61 -17.12 5.17
C ILE A 42 11.46 -16.85 6.42
N ARG A 43 10.97 -15.96 7.29
CA ARG A 43 11.53 -15.68 8.61
C ARG A 43 10.62 -16.28 9.67
N ASP A 44 11.15 -17.25 10.37
CA ASP A 44 10.45 -18.02 11.40
C ASP A 44 11.28 -17.95 12.69
N THR A 45 10.61 -18.01 13.84
CA THR A 45 11.27 -18.16 15.14
C THR A 45 11.88 -19.55 15.29
N THR A 46 11.32 -20.55 14.61
CA THR A 46 11.81 -21.92 14.56
C THR A 46 12.82 -22.07 13.42
N SER A 47 14.10 -22.20 13.78
CA SER A 47 15.18 -22.41 12.82
C SER A 47 14.96 -23.69 12.00
N GLY A 48 15.11 -23.59 10.68
CA GLY A 48 14.98 -24.75 9.78
C GLY A 48 13.56 -25.30 9.60
N ALA A 49 12.53 -24.59 10.07
CA ALA A 49 11.13 -24.96 9.86
C ALA A 49 10.82 -25.21 8.37
N LYS A 50 10.02 -26.24 8.11
CA LYS A 50 9.63 -26.65 6.76
C LYS A 50 8.30 -26.05 6.38
N PHE A 51 8.22 -25.60 5.15
CA PHE A 51 7.05 -24.98 4.57
C PHE A 51 6.73 -25.62 3.23
N GLN A 52 5.46 -25.68 2.90
CA GLN A 52 5.01 -25.88 1.53
C GLN A 52 4.56 -24.54 0.96
N TYR A 53 4.95 -24.26 -0.28
CA TYR A 53 4.29 -23.21 -1.05
C TYR A 53 3.53 -23.82 -2.22
N ARG A 54 2.33 -23.27 -2.47
CA ARG A 54 1.48 -23.62 -3.61
C ARG A 54 1.30 -22.42 -4.51
N PHE A 55 1.63 -22.58 -5.79
CA PHE A 55 1.48 -21.55 -6.81
C PHE A 55 1.00 -22.16 -8.14
N GLY A 56 -0.27 -21.93 -8.47
CA GLY A 56 -0.95 -22.70 -9.52
C GLY A 56 -0.93 -24.19 -9.17
N GLU A 57 -0.49 -25.02 -10.12
CA GLU A 57 -0.31 -26.46 -9.93
C GLU A 57 1.00 -26.83 -9.23
N SER A 58 1.93 -25.88 -9.08
CA SER A 58 3.23 -26.13 -8.45
C SER A 58 3.09 -26.18 -6.93
N ILE A 59 3.60 -27.26 -6.33
CA ILE A 59 3.79 -27.41 -4.89
C ILE A 59 5.27 -27.68 -4.67
N GLN A 60 5.92 -26.89 -3.81
CA GLN A 60 7.31 -27.12 -3.43
C GLN A 60 7.52 -27.02 -1.93
N THR A 61 8.51 -27.76 -1.43
CA THR A 61 8.95 -27.64 -0.05
C THR A 61 10.12 -26.67 0.05
N VAL A 62 10.02 -25.71 0.95
CA VAL A 62 11.06 -24.72 1.24
C VAL A 62 11.40 -24.74 2.73
N THR A 63 12.51 -24.14 3.11
CA THR A 63 13.01 -24.12 4.50
C THR A 63 13.16 -22.68 4.94
N ALA A 64 12.68 -22.35 6.14
CA ALA A 64 12.88 -21.03 6.74
C ALA A 64 14.36 -20.65 6.76
N GLY A 65 14.64 -19.37 6.52
CA GLY A 65 16.00 -18.83 6.42
C GLY A 65 16.74 -19.11 5.10
N LYS A 66 16.24 -20.00 4.23
CA LYS A 66 16.82 -20.22 2.89
C LYS A 66 16.05 -19.45 1.82
N PRO A 67 16.74 -18.69 0.94
CA PRO A 67 16.07 -18.01 -0.16
C PRO A 67 15.53 -19.03 -1.19
N PHE A 68 14.40 -18.71 -1.80
CA PHE A 68 13.83 -19.47 -2.91
C PHE A 68 13.18 -18.52 -3.93
N GLY A 69 13.17 -18.94 -5.19
CA GLY A 69 12.63 -18.14 -6.30
C GLY A 69 11.23 -18.58 -6.70
N VAL A 70 10.31 -17.62 -6.86
CA VAL A 70 8.99 -17.83 -7.45
C VAL A 70 8.94 -17.14 -8.80
N LYS A 71 8.93 -17.91 -9.89
CA LYS A 71 8.83 -17.37 -11.25
C LYS A 71 7.39 -16.93 -11.54
N LEU A 72 7.22 -15.64 -11.83
CA LEU A 72 5.92 -15.08 -12.19
C LEU A 72 5.47 -15.54 -13.59
N PRO A 73 4.16 -15.77 -13.80
CA PRO A 73 3.60 -16.09 -15.10
C PRO A 73 3.95 -15.08 -16.18
N ALA A 74 3.92 -15.51 -17.44
CA ALA A 74 4.15 -14.65 -18.60
C ALA A 74 2.96 -13.73 -18.92
N LEU A 75 1.78 -14.02 -18.37
CA LEU A 75 0.58 -13.22 -18.59
C LEU A 75 0.35 -12.27 -17.40
N PRO A 76 0.07 -10.97 -17.65
CA PRO A 76 -0.36 -10.04 -16.62
C PRO A 76 -1.67 -10.50 -15.96
N GLY A 77 -1.75 -10.37 -14.63
CA GLY A 77 -2.88 -10.89 -13.87
C GLY A 77 -2.62 -10.89 -12.36
N THR A 78 -3.57 -11.48 -11.63
CA THR A 78 -3.48 -11.68 -10.18
C THR A 78 -3.35 -13.17 -9.92
N TYR A 79 -2.28 -13.59 -9.23
CA TYR A 79 -1.98 -15.00 -9.00
C TYR A 79 -1.75 -15.24 -7.51
N PRO A 80 -2.63 -15.98 -6.81
CA PRO A 80 -2.43 -16.28 -5.40
C PRO A 80 -1.33 -17.33 -5.22
N LEU A 81 -0.46 -17.09 -4.25
CA LEU A 81 0.48 -18.07 -3.71
C LEU A 81 0.13 -18.30 -2.24
N ARG A 82 0.08 -19.56 -1.79
CA ARG A 82 -0.12 -19.91 -0.37
C ARG A 82 1.16 -20.49 0.19
N LEU A 83 1.60 -19.97 1.33
CA LEU A 83 2.63 -20.55 2.19
C LEU A 83 1.94 -21.23 3.37
N GLU A 84 2.41 -22.41 3.75
CA GLU A 84 1.88 -23.18 4.87
C GLU A 84 3.04 -23.84 5.63
N ARG A 85 3.10 -23.63 6.94
CA ARG A 85 4.10 -24.24 7.81
C ARG A 85 3.70 -25.68 8.10
N ALA A 86 4.60 -26.63 7.87
CA ALA A 86 4.29 -28.05 7.96
C ALA A 86 3.99 -28.53 9.39
N ALA A 87 4.47 -27.83 10.42
CA ALA A 87 4.36 -28.26 11.81
C ALA A 87 2.96 -28.04 12.41
N ASP A 88 2.28 -26.95 12.02
CA ASP A 88 1.07 -26.45 12.69
C ASP A 88 0.00 -25.94 11.71
N GLY A 89 0.30 -25.91 10.41
CA GLY A 89 -0.65 -25.47 9.38
C GLY A 89 -0.87 -23.96 9.33
N HIS A 90 -0.10 -23.14 10.06
CA HIS A 90 -0.19 -21.68 9.94
C HIS A 90 0.13 -21.22 8.51
N THR A 91 -0.58 -20.21 8.02
CA THR A 91 -0.53 -19.84 6.59
C THR A 91 -0.28 -18.36 6.34
N MET A 92 0.28 -18.08 5.16
CA MET A 92 0.34 -16.76 4.57
C MET A 92 -0.09 -16.82 3.10
N LYS A 93 -0.98 -15.93 2.68
CA LYS A 93 -1.40 -15.77 1.28
C LYS A 93 -0.69 -14.57 0.66
N LEU A 94 -0.01 -14.79 -0.46
CA LEU A 94 0.51 -13.70 -1.29
C LEU A 94 -0.38 -13.51 -2.51
N ASN A 95 -0.88 -12.30 -2.73
CA ASN A 95 -1.51 -11.92 -3.99
C ASN A 95 -0.43 -11.35 -4.93
N LEU A 96 0.05 -12.18 -5.87
CA LEU A 96 1.10 -11.78 -6.80
C LEU A 96 0.49 -11.09 -8.03
N PHE A 97 0.71 -9.79 -8.17
CA PHE A 97 0.31 -9.02 -9.34
C PHE A 97 1.41 -9.06 -10.41
N VAL A 98 1.14 -9.78 -11.50
CA VAL A 98 1.95 -9.69 -12.71
C VAL A 98 1.50 -8.45 -13.48
N MET A 99 2.39 -7.46 -13.56
CA MET A 99 2.08 -6.14 -14.09
C MET A 99 1.98 -6.14 -15.62
N GLN A 100 1.24 -5.19 -16.16
CA GLN A 100 1.41 -4.77 -17.55
C GLN A 100 2.70 -3.96 -17.70
N PRO A 101 3.65 -4.37 -18.58
CA PRO A 101 4.89 -3.62 -18.77
C PRO A 101 4.65 -2.18 -19.23
N ALA A 102 5.41 -1.23 -18.69
CA ALA A 102 5.27 0.18 -19.04
C ALA A 102 5.62 0.47 -20.52
N SER A 103 6.39 -0.41 -21.17
CA SER A 103 6.66 -0.37 -22.61
C SER A 103 5.42 -0.52 -23.49
N ARG A 104 4.30 -0.98 -22.92
CA ARG A 104 2.99 -1.05 -23.61
C ARG A 104 2.25 0.28 -23.60
N VAL A 105 2.75 1.30 -22.89
CA VAL A 105 2.18 2.65 -22.94
C VAL A 105 2.56 3.28 -24.28
N VAL A 106 1.56 3.56 -25.12
CA VAL A 106 1.74 4.22 -26.42
C VAL A 106 0.98 5.54 -26.39
N LYS A 107 1.66 6.65 -26.71
CA LYS A 107 1.09 8.01 -26.70
C LYS A 107 0.34 8.32 -25.40
N GLY A 108 0.96 8.00 -24.25
CA GLY A 108 0.39 8.24 -22.92
C GLY A 108 -0.79 7.34 -22.53
N ARG A 109 -1.04 6.25 -23.26
CA ARG A 109 -2.20 5.36 -23.02
C ARG A 109 -1.80 3.90 -22.91
N LEU A 110 -2.44 3.17 -22.00
CA LEU A 110 -2.30 1.73 -21.82
C LEU A 110 -3.68 1.07 -21.97
N ASN A 111 -3.89 0.31 -23.05
CA ASN A 111 -5.19 -0.35 -23.34
C ASN A 111 -6.38 0.61 -23.20
N GLY A 112 -6.29 1.81 -23.79
CA GLY A 112 -7.36 2.82 -23.73
C GLY A 112 -7.46 3.62 -22.43
N TYR A 113 -6.74 3.26 -21.36
CA TYR A 113 -6.67 4.04 -20.12
C TYR A 113 -5.61 5.14 -20.22
N ARG A 114 -5.91 6.37 -19.76
CA ARG A 114 -4.98 7.51 -19.83
C ARG A 114 -3.98 7.43 -18.70
N ILE A 115 -2.71 7.22 -19.03
CA ILE A 115 -1.59 7.35 -18.08
C ILE A 115 -1.04 8.77 -18.13
N GLY A 116 -0.83 9.32 -19.33
CA GLY A 116 -0.05 10.54 -19.54
C GLY A 116 1.45 10.29 -19.42
N ASP A 117 2.22 11.36 -19.33
CA ASP A 117 3.68 11.31 -19.39
C ASP A 117 4.31 11.50 -18.02
N TYR A 118 5.14 10.54 -17.62
CA TYR A 118 5.92 10.66 -16.40
C TYR A 118 6.98 11.75 -16.59
N PRO A 119 7.12 12.71 -15.64
CA PRO A 119 8.12 13.75 -15.76
C PRO A 119 9.52 13.15 -15.67
N GLN A 120 10.46 13.73 -16.42
CA GLN A 120 11.84 13.31 -16.42
C GLN A 120 12.60 13.95 -15.25
N ALA A 121 12.96 13.13 -14.25
CA ALA A 121 13.86 13.55 -13.19
C ALA A 121 15.32 13.50 -13.65
N THR A 122 16.14 14.45 -13.21
CA THR A 122 17.58 14.54 -13.49
C THR A 122 18.40 14.56 -12.19
N GLY A 123 19.70 14.24 -12.29
CA GLY A 123 20.63 14.24 -11.16
C GLY A 123 20.17 13.38 -9.98
N LYS A 124 20.35 13.88 -8.75
CA LYS A 124 19.96 13.17 -7.51
C LYS A 124 18.45 12.83 -7.45
N LYS A 125 17.59 13.59 -8.13
CA LYS A 125 16.14 13.31 -8.17
C LYS A 125 15.80 12.05 -8.97
N ALA A 126 16.63 11.63 -9.92
CA ALA A 126 16.36 10.47 -10.77
C ALA A 126 16.19 9.17 -9.95
N ALA A 127 17.01 8.99 -8.91
CA ALA A 127 16.91 7.85 -8.00
C ALA A 127 15.61 7.84 -7.17
N LEU A 128 15.08 9.02 -6.84
CA LEU A 128 13.83 9.15 -6.07
C LEU A 128 12.58 8.93 -6.93
N TYR A 129 12.66 9.26 -8.23
CA TYR A 129 11.55 9.26 -9.18
C TYR A 129 11.86 8.40 -10.42
N PRO A 130 12.14 7.09 -10.25
CA PRO A 130 12.41 6.22 -11.38
C PRO A 130 11.15 6.05 -12.24
N LYS A 131 11.32 5.92 -13.56
CA LYS A 131 10.19 5.56 -14.43
C LYS A 131 9.60 4.21 -13.97
N PRO A 132 8.26 4.06 -13.94
CA PRO A 132 7.65 2.79 -13.59
C PRO A 132 8.06 1.67 -14.53
N ARG A 133 8.27 0.47 -13.97
CA ARG A 133 8.54 -0.75 -14.75
C ARG A 133 7.26 -1.28 -15.41
N GLY A 134 6.13 -1.13 -14.74
CA GLY A 134 4.82 -1.58 -15.19
C GLY A 134 3.71 -1.10 -14.27
N PHE A 135 2.49 -1.56 -14.55
CA PHE A 135 1.28 -1.20 -13.84
C PHE A 135 0.48 -2.44 -13.47
N ILE A 136 -0.08 -2.46 -12.26
CA ILE A 136 -1.07 -3.46 -11.86
C ILE A 136 -2.34 -3.21 -12.68
N LYS A 137 -2.94 -4.27 -13.23
CA LYS A 137 -4.24 -4.20 -13.91
C LYS A 137 -5.35 -4.37 -12.88
N LEU A 138 -6.20 -3.37 -12.75
CA LEU A 138 -7.44 -3.43 -11.98
C LEU A 138 -8.60 -3.65 -12.96
N THR A 139 -9.41 -4.68 -12.70
CA THR A 139 -10.65 -5.03 -13.41
C THR A 139 -11.83 -4.92 -12.45
N GLU A 140 -13.04 -5.13 -12.95
CA GLU A 140 -14.24 -5.21 -12.12
C GLU A 140 -14.11 -6.37 -11.10
N ASP A 141 -13.61 -7.51 -11.55
CA ASP A 141 -13.58 -8.74 -10.73
C ASP A 141 -12.51 -8.75 -9.63
N ASN A 142 -11.40 -8.04 -9.79
CA ASN A 142 -10.25 -8.15 -8.88
C ASN A 142 -10.13 -7.00 -7.88
N GLY A 143 -11.10 -6.08 -7.83
CA GLY A 143 -11.06 -4.92 -6.94
C GLY A 143 -10.99 -5.28 -5.45
N SER A 144 -11.60 -6.41 -5.05
CA SER A 144 -11.58 -6.93 -3.68
C SER A 144 -10.27 -7.64 -3.30
N THR A 145 -9.32 -7.79 -4.24
CA THR A 145 -8.03 -8.42 -3.95
C THR A 145 -7.31 -7.65 -2.85
N GLN A 146 -7.00 -8.35 -1.75
CA GLN A 146 -6.27 -7.78 -0.61
C GLN A 146 -4.83 -7.42 -1.00
N LEU A 147 -4.44 -6.19 -0.70
CA LEU A 147 -3.06 -5.74 -0.68
C LEU A 147 -2.38 -6.10 0.64
N SER A 148 -3.16 -6.15 1.71
CA SER A 148 -2.81 -6.51 3.08
C SER A 148 -4.13 -6.76 3.85
N PRO A 149 -4.11 -7.10 5.15
CA PRO A 149 -5.35 -7.45 5.88
C PRO A 149 -6.45 -6.39 5.78
N HIS A 150 -6.11 -5.10 5.87
CA HIS A 150 -7.07 -3.99 5.94
C HIS A 150 -7.20 -3.18 4.64
N PHE A 151 -6.43 -3.52 3.60
CA PHE A 151 -6.40 -2.77 2.35
C PHE A 151 -6.63 -3.64 1.12
N THR A 152 -7.43 -3.17 0.17
CA THR A 152 -7.76 -3.83 -1.10
C THR A 152 -7.35 -2.99 -2.30
N LEU A 153 -7.21 -3.64 -3.46
CA LEU A 153 -6.74 -2.99 -4.68
C LEU A 153 -7.64 -1.82 -5.12
N ALA A 154 -8.95 -1.94 -4.96
CA ALA A 154 -9.93 -0.93 -5.38
C ALA A 154 -9.85 0.40 -4.63
N GLN A 155 -9.15 0.46 -3.49
CA GLN A 155 -8.99 1.71 -2.71
C GLN A 155 -7.93 2.66 -3.30
N PHE A 156 -7.03 2.16 -4.15
CA PHE A 156 -5.86 2.91 -4.61
C PHE A 156 -5.87 3.46 -6.05
N PRO A 157 -6.83 3.18 -6.96
CA PRO A 157 -6.72 3.65 -8.34
C PRO A 157 -6.90 5.17 -8.44
N SER A 158 -6.45 5.73 -9.56
CA SER A 158 -6.66 7.14 -9.88
C SER A 158 -8.15 7.44 -10.00
N LYS A 159 -8.59 8.56 -9.41
CA LYS A 159 -9.96 9.08 -9.47
C LYS A 159 -10.36 9.68 -10.83
N GLN A 160 -9.57 9.45 -11.88
CA GLN A 160 -9.98 9.87 -13.21
C GLN A 160 -11.22 9.10 -13.65
N ALA A 161 -12.16 9.78 -14.30
CA ALA A 161 -13.34 9.14 -14.87
C ALA A 161 -12.90 8.18 -16.00
N SER A 162 -13.19 6.90 -15.84
CA SER A 162 -12.94 5.86 -16.85
C SER A 162 -13.72 4.58 -16.52
N GLY A 163 -13.95 3.76 -17.54
CA GLY A 163 -14.30 2.34 -17.35
C GLY A 163 -13.08 1.49 -16.94
N TYR A 164 -13.30 0.18 -16.86
CA TYR A 164 -12.25 -0.82 -16.67
C TYR A 164 -11.67 -1.30 -18.02
N PRO A 165 -10.43 -1.83 -18.04
CA PRO A 165 -9.50 -1.92 -16.91
C PRO A 165 -8.85 -0.57 -16.57
N LYS A 166 -8.55 -0.39 -15.29
CA LYS A 166 -7.70 0.69 -14.78
C LYS A 166 -6.29 0.16 -14.55
N TYR A 167 -5.32 1.07 -14.52
CA TYR A 167 -3.92 0.74 -14.26
C TYR A 167 -3.35 1.62 -13.16
N LEU A 168 -2.69 0.99 -12.20
CA LEU A 168 -2.17 1.67 -11.01
C LEU A 168 -0.82 1.14 -10.58
N ILE A 169 -0.14 1.94 -9.77
CA ILE A 169 1.07 1.55 -9.03
C ILE A 169 0.72 1.67 -7.56
N VAL A 170 1.01 0.65 -6.78
CA VAL A 170 0.97 0.73 -5.31
C VAL A 170 2.28 0.18 -4.80
N ARG A 171 3.03 0.99 -4.05
CA ARG A 171 4.29 0.53 -3.44
C ARG A 171 3.98 -0.30 -2.22
N GLU A 172 4.57 -1.48 -2.14
CA GLU A 172 4.40 -2.41 -1.03
C GLU A 172 4.76 -1.75 0.32
N ARG A 173 5.80 -0.91 0.34
CA ARG A 173 6.18 -0.12 1.53
C ARG A 173 5.10 0.86 2.00
N LEU A 174 4.29 1.43 1.10
CA LEU A 174 3.16 2.29 1.49
C LEU A 174 2.09 1.46 2.20
N VAL A 175 1.77 0.28 1.68
CA VAL A 175 0.79 -0.62 2.28
C VAL A 175 1.24 -1.07 3.68
N LEU A 176 2.50 -1.50 3.83
CA LEU A 176 3.07 -1.81 5.14
C LEU A 176 3.02 -0.63 6.11
N LYS A 177 3.29 0.59 5.63
CA LYS A 177 3.20 1.80 6.44
C LYS A 177 1.77 2.04 6.92
N LEU A 178 0.77 1.86 6.05
CA LEU A 178 -0.64 2.05 6.40
C LEU A 178 -1.10 1.05 7.47
N GLU A 179 -0.73 -0.22 7.32
CA GLU A 179 -1.01 -1.26 8.32
C GLU A 179 -0.32 -0.95 9.67
N LEU A 180 0.96 -0.55 9.64
CA LEU A 180 1.68 -0.14 10.84
C LEU A 180 0.98 1.04 11.54
N LEU A 181 0.58 2.06 10.79
CA LEU A 181 -0.11 3.22 11.37
C LEU A 181 -1.46 2.83 11.99
N LEU A 182 -2.18 1.90 11.38
CA LEU A 182 -3.44 1.42 11.91
C LEU A 182 -3.25 0.63 13.21
N GLU A 183 -2.23 -0.22 13.26
CA GLU A 183 -1.85 -0.97 14.46
C GLU A 183 -1.42 -0.03 15.60
N GLU A 184 -0.53 0.93 15.34
CA GLU A 184 -0.07 1.89 16.35
C GLU A 184 -1.20 2.79 16.87
N LEU A 185 -2.15 3.20 16.02
CA LEU A 185 -3.32 3.95 16.46
C LEU A 185 -4.18 3.14 17.43
N ASN A 186 -4.47 1.89 17.10
CA ASN A 186 -5.24 1.01 17.97
C ASN A 186 -4.51 0.74 19.30
N LEU A 187 -3.19 0.53 19.27
CA LEU A 187 -2.37 0.35 20.48
C LEU A 187 -2.34 1.62 21.36
N SER A 188 -2.52 2.81 20.77
CA SER A 188 -2.61 4.08 21.52
C SER A 188 -3.96 4.29 22.25
N GLY A 189 -4.87 3.31 22.18
CA GLY A 189 -6.18 3.39 22.83
C GLY A 189 -7.25 4.10 22.00
N LYS A 190 -7.00 4.35 20.72
CA LYS A 190 -7.96 4.91 19.76
C LYS A 190 -8.40 3.80 18.81
N PRO A 191 -9.53 3.10 19.09
CA PRO A 191 -9.98 2.01 18.25
C PRO A 191 -10.38 2.55 16.87
N VAL A 192 -9.66 2.12 15.84
CA VAL A 192 -9.91 2.51 14.44
C VAL A 192 -9.96 1.25 13.58
N LYS A 193 -11.00 1.11 12.77
CA LYS A 193 -11.21 -0.05 11.91
C LYS A 193 -10.40 0.03 10.62
N GLY A 194 -10.10 1.25 10.16
CA GLY A 194 -9.33 1.43 8.96
C GLY A 194 -9.12 2.91 8.60
N PHE A 195 -8.33 3.12 7.55
CA PHE A 195 -8.25 4.41 6.89
C PHE A 195 -9.14 4.43 5.66
N VAL A 196 -9.85 5.54 5.45
CA VAL A 196 -10.34 5.87 4.12
C VAL A 196 -9.16 6.36 3.27
N ILE A 197 -8.92 5.70 2.15
CA ILE A 197 -7.95 6.15 1.15
C ILE A 197 -8.64 7.17 0.23
N MET A 198 -8.59 8.45 0.62
CA MET A 198 -9.17 9.52 -0.18
C MET A 198 -8.46 9.66 -1.53
N SER A 199 -7.14 9.44 -1.58
CA SER A 199 -6.39 9.46 -2.84
C SER A 199 -5.18 8.55 -2.74
N GLY A 200 -5.14 7.48 -3.54
CA GLY A 200 -3.98 6.60 -3.69
C GLY A 200 -3.11 7.00 -4.87
N TYR A 201 -2.95 6.11 -5.84
CA TYR A 201 -2.22 6.39 -7.07
C TYR A 201 -2.92 7.45 -7.92
N ARG A 202 -2.14 8.33 -8.54
CA ARG A 202 -2.62 9.26 -9.57
C ARG A 202 -1.87 8.99 -10.86
N THR A 203 -2.56 8.90 -11.98
CA THR A 203 -1.85 8.92 -13.26
C THR A 203 -1.21 10.30 -13.46
N PRO A 204 -0.07 10.42 -14.18
CA PRO A 204 0.47 11.71 -14.56
C PRO A 204 -0.58 12.64 -15.18
N PHE A 205 -1.42 12.10 -16.07
CA PHE A 205 -2.56 12.81 -16.67
C PHE A 205 -3.51 13.38 -15.61
N TYR A 206 -4.01 12.54 -14.70
CA TYR A 206 -4.97 12.98 -13.69
C TYR A 206 -4.35 13.97 -12.71
N ASN A 207 -3.10 13.73 -12.29
CA ASN A 207 -2.38 14.63 -11.40
C ASN A 207 -2.24 16.03 -12.01
N ALA A 208 -1.91 16.14 -13.30
CA ALA A 208 -1.85 17.42 -14.00
C ALA A 208 -3.25 18.06 -14.15
N ALA A 209 -4.27 17.25 -14.46
CA ALA A 209 -5.65 17.74 -14.64
C ALA A 209 -6.24 18.41 -13.38
N ILE A 210 -5.78 18.01 -12.19
CA ILE A 210 -6.17 18.63 -10.91
C ILE A 210 -5.15 19.68 -10.41
N GLY A 211 -4.26 20.16 -11.28
CA GLY A 211 -3.31 21.24 -10.97
C GLY A 211 -2.18 20.88 -10.00
N ASN A 212 -1.91 19.59 -9.77
CA ASN A 212 -0.86 19.17 -8.84
C ASN A 212 0.53 19.16 -9.48
N VAL A 213 1.56 19.27 -8.64
CA VAL A 213 2.96 19.26 -9.09
C VAL A 213 3.36 17.92 -9.73
N PRO A 214 4.20 17.92 -10.79
CA PRO A 214 4.53 16.69 -11.52
C PRO A 214 5.24 15.63 -10.66
N PHE A 215 6.11 16.04 -9.73
CA PHE A 215 6.88 15.14 -8.86
C PHE A 215 6.14 14.76 -7.57
N SER A 216 4.81 14.68 -7.62
CA SER A 216 4.00 14.17 -6.51
C SER A 216 4.22 12.68 -6.29
N ARG A 217 4.34 12.24 -5.03
CA ARG A 217 4.55 10.82 -4.69
C ARG A 217 3.36 9.92 -5.03
N HIS A 218 2.15 10.49 -5.19
CA HIS A 218 0.98 9.76 -5.69
C HIS A 218 1.21 9.20 -7.11
N VAL A 219 1.98 9.92 -7.94
CA VAL A 219 2.29 9.52 -9.32
C VAL A 219 3.18 8.28 -9.38
N TRP A 220 3.88 7.94 -8.29
CA TRP A 220 4.71 6.72 -8.18
C TRP A 220 4.12 5.68 -7.23
N GLY A 221 2.82 5.78 -6.89
CA GLY A 221 2.13 4.84 -6.02
C GLY A 221 2.67 4.78 -4.60
N GLY A 222 3.42 5.81 -4.19
CA GLY A 222 4.13 5.84 -2.92
C GLY A 222 3.52 6.78 -1.89
N ALA A 223 2.31 7.29 -2.15
CA ALA A 223 1.59 8.19 -1.25
C ALA A 223 0.12 7.81 -1.15
N ALA A 224 -0.48 8.18 -0.02
CA ALA A 224 -1.91 8.13 0.21
C ALA A 224 -2.34 9.39 0.97
N ASP A 225 -3.48 9.95 0.56
CA ASP A 225 -4.22 10.92 1.36
C ASP A 225 -5.28 10.16 2.14
N ILE A 226 -5.24 10.25 3.47
CA ILE A 226 -6.01 9.39 4.38
C ILE A 226 -6.77 10.20 5.43
N TYR A 227 -7.88 9.62 5.89
CA TYR A 227 -8.61 10.06 7.08
C TYR A 227 -9.31 8.85 7.72
N ILE A 228 -9.83 9.03 8.94
CA ILE A 228 -10.59 8.04 9.70
C ILE A 228 -12.06 8.45 9.65
N ASP A 229 -12.96 7.50 9.38
CA ASP A 229 -14.40 7.69 9.15
C ASP A 229 -15.12 6.43 9.63
N ASP A 230 -15.11 6.22 10.94
CA ASP A 230 -15.60 5.01 11.58
C ASP A 230 -16.92 5.22 12.32
N SER A 231 -17.16 6.41 12.89
CA SER A 231 -18.36 6.65 13.71
C SER A 231 -18.75 8.13 13.84
N PRO A 232 -19.78 8.61 13.11
CA PRO A 232 -20.53 7.89 12.08
C PRO A 232 -19.70 7.70 10.80
N LYS A 233 -20.02 6.65 10.02
CA LYS A 233 -19.43 6.48 8.70
C LYS A 233 -20.18 7.32 7.67
N ASP A 234 -19.87 8.60 7.57
CA ASP A 234 -20.61 9.58 6.77
C ASP A 234 -19.78 10.21 5.62
N GLY A 235 -18.53 9.76 5.45
CA GLY A 235 -17.64 10.25 4.42
C GLY A 235 -16.81 11.46 4.85
N MET A 236 -16.95 11.94 6.08
CA MET A 236 -16.10 12.96 6.69
C MET A 236 -15.10 12.34 7.67
N MET A 237 -14.11 13.13 8.06
CA MET A 237 -13.18 12.71 9.11
C MET A 237 -13.90 12.71 10.46
N ASP A 238 -13.66 11.67 11.27
CA ASP A 238 -14.12 11.63 12.66
C ASP A 238 -13.51 12.80 13.47
N ASP A 239 -14.19 13.21 14.54
CA ASP A 239 -13.68 14.16 15.54
C ASP A 239 -12.59 13.49 16.40
N LEU A 240 -11.36 13.54 15.91
CA LEU A 240 -10.23 12.84 16.52
C LEU A 240 -9.71 13.55 17.77
N ASN A 241 -9.84 14.88 17.82
CA ASN A 241 -9.38 15.69 18.95
C ASN A 241 -10.44 15.82 20.07
N GLY A 242 -11.71 15.49 19.79
CA GLY A 242 -12.82 15.46 20.74
C GLY A 242 -13.39 16.85 21.06
N ASP A 243 -13.23 17.83 20.16
CA ASP A 243 -13.71 19.20 20.35
C ASP A 243 -15.15 19.46 19.85
N GLY A 244 -15.78 18.44 19.27
CA GLY A 244 -17.13 18.45 18.72
C GLY A 244 -17.23 19.04 17.31
N LYS A 245 -16.11 19.29 16.62
CA LYS A 245 -16.09 19.92 15.29
C LYS A 245 -15.15 19.20 14.32
N ILE A 246 -15.68 18.74 13.20
CA ILE A 246 -14.88 18.16 12.12
C ILE A 246 -14.11 19.26 11.36
N ASN A 247 -12.83 19.42 11.65
CA ASN A 247 -12.02 20.51 11.10
C ASN A 247 -10.50 20.17 11.01
N VAL A 248 -9.67 21.19 10.78
CA VAL A 248 -8.20 21.02 10.69
C VAL A 248 -7.56 20.51 11.98
N GLY A 249 -8.23 20.68 13.13
CA GLY A 249 -7.84 20.11 14.41
C GLY A 249 -7.74 18.58 14.40
N ASP A 250 -8.62 17.91 13.65
CA ASP A 250 -8.64 16.44 13.54
C ASP A 250 -7.50 15.92 12.68
N SER A 251 -7.31 16.54 11.50
CA SER A 251 -6.16 16.19 10.68
C SER A 251 -4.85 16.57 11.37
N ARG A 252 -4.84 17.61 12.22
CA ARG A 252 -3.66 17.97 13.04
C ARG A 252 -3.36 16.89 14.06
N TRP A 253 -4.39 16.40 14.75
CA TRP A 253 -4.23 15.32 15.71
C TRP A 253 -3.61 14.08 15.06
N LEU A 254 -4.12 13.66 13.90
CA LEU A 254 -3.57 12.51 13.18
C LEU A 254 -2.16 12.78 12.64
N TYR A 255 -1.91 13.99 12.13
CA TYR A 255 -0.57 14.41 11.71
C TYR A 255 0.43 14.30 12.88
N ASP A 256 0.09 14.86 14.04
CA ASP A 256 0.98 14.88 15.21
C ASP A 256 1.20 13.46 15.77
N PHE A 257 0.17 12.60 15.71
CA PHE A 257 0.31 11.18 16.01
C PHE A 257 1.38 10.52 15.10
N VAL A 258 1.25 10.67 13.78
CA VAL A 258 2.22 10.10 12.83
C VAL A 258 3.61 10.73 13.01
N GLU A 259 3.69 12.02 13.35
CA GLU A 259 4.94 12.73 13.57
C GLU A 259 5.76 12.13 14.71
N LYS A 260 5.10 11.76 15.82
CA LYS A 260 5.75 11.15 16.99
C LYS A 260 6.46 9.84 16.66
N LEU A 261 5.98 9.10 15.66
CA LEU A 261 6.59 7.83 15.25
C LEU A 261 7.95 8.02 14.53
N TYR A 262 8.27 9.20 13.99
CA TYR A 262 9.53 9.41 13.24
C TYR A 262 10.79 9.24 14.10
N GLY A 263 10.68 9.35 15.43
CA GLY A 263 11.76 9.10 16.38
C GLY A 263 11.97 7.62 16.73
N GLN A 264 11.09 6.73 16.26
CA GLN A 264 11.13 5.31 16.60
C GLN A 264 11.93 4.51 15.56
N THR A 265 12.77 3.57 16.03
CA THR A 265 13.62 2.74 15.17
C THR A 265 12.80 1.84 14.24
N PHE A 266 11.68 1.29 14.71
CA PHE A 266 10.78 0.47 13.89
C PHE A 266 10.14 1.25 12.73
N TYR A 267 10.04 2.58 12.84
CA TYR A 267 9.42 3.43 11.84
C TYR A 267 10.40 3.94 10.78
N GLU A 268 11.72 3.85 11.01
CA GLU A 268 12.74 4.34 10.08
C GLU A 268 12.56 3.87 8.62
N PRO A 269 12.23 2.58 8.35
CA PRO A 269 12.00 2.10 6.99
C PRO A 269 10.81 2.76 6.26
N PHE A 270 9.92 3.43 7.00
CA PHE A 270 8.68 4.03 6.51
C PHE A 270 8.71 5.56 6.46
N ARG A 271 9.89 6.17 6.71
CA ARG A 271 10.08 7.63 6.64
C ARG A 271 9.65 8.19 5.27
N GLY A 272 8.97 9.33 5.31
CA GLY A 272 8.59 10.05 4.11
C GLY A 272 7.99 11.43 4.37
N GLY A 273 7.19 11.88 3.42
CA GLY A 273 6.37 13.08 3.51
C GLY A 273 5.18 12.88 4.44
N LEU A 274 4.82 13.95 5.13
CA LEU A 274 3.62 14.07 5.95
C LEU A 274 3.08 15.49 5.73
N GLY A 275 1.84 15.60 5.28
CA GLY A 275 1.21 16.88 4.96
C GLY A 275 -0.14 17.01 5.64
N LEU A 276 -0.42 18.19 6.18
CA LEU A 276 -1.73 18.49 6.74
C LEU A 276 -2.61 19.21 5.71
N TYR A 277 -3.86 18.76 5.59
CA TYR A 277 -4.86 19.42 4.78
C TYR A 277 -6.13 19.73 5.59
N ARG A 278 -6.61 20.96 5.40
CA ARG A 278 -7.88 21.47 5.89
C ARG A 278 -8.99 21.17 4.89
N SER A 279 -10.24 21.19 5.36
CA SER A 279 -11.42 21.06 4.53
C SER A 279 -11.51 22.18 3.48
N ASN A 280 -12.15 21.88 2.36
CA ASN A 280 -12.56 22.86 1.37
C ASN A 280 -13.91 22.44 0.76
N SER A 281 -14.34 23.10 -0.33
CA SER A 281 -15.60 22.79 -0.99
C SER A 281 -15.68 21.39 -1.63
N ALA A 282 -14.55 20.72 -1.83
CA ALA A 282 -14.47 19.43 -2.50
C ALA A 282 -14.28 18.24 -1.53
N HIS A 283 -13.73 18.47 -0.33
CA HIS A 283 -13.45 17.40 0.64
C HIS A 283 -13.31 17.92 2.08
N GLY A 284 -13.48 17.02 3.04
CA GLY A 284 -13.16 17.24 4.46
C GLY A 284 -11.65 17.35 4.75
N PRO A 285 -11.25 17.42 6.03
CA PRO A 285 -9.84 17.45 6.41
C PRO A 285 -9.22 16.07 6.21
N PHE A 286 -7.93 16.02 5.91
CA PHE A 286 -7.20 14.75 5.72
C PHE A 286 -5.70 14.93 5.97
N VAL A 287 -4.99 13.82 6.06
CA VAL A 287 -3.52 13.78 6.17
C VAL A 287 -2.91 13.11 4.95
N HIS A 288 -1.93 13.76 4.35
CA HIS A 288 -1.09 13.15 3.34
C HIS A 288 0.05 12.37 4.00
N ILE A 289 0.28 11.13 3.55
CA ILE A 289 1.47 10.36 3.90
C ILE A 289 2.16 9.80 2.66
N ASP A 290 3.48 9.68 2.69
CA ASP A 290 4.22 8.95 1.67
C ASP A 290 5.44 8.20 2.22
N VAL A 291 6.09 7.44 1.33
CA VAL A 291 7.30 6.65 1.59
C VAL A 291 8.47 7.10 0.70
N ARG A 292 8.70 8.42 0.60
CA ARG A 292 9.82 9.01 -0.18
C ARG A 292 11.21 8.77 0.40
N GLY A 293 11.31 8.15 1.59
CA GLY A 293 12.58 7.77 2.23
C GLY A 293 13.28 8.88 3.00
N HIS A 294 12.71 10.08 3.07
CA HIS A 294 13.24 11.19 3.86
C HIS A 294 12.09 12.05 4.40
N ARG A 295 12.32 12.70 5.55
CA ARG A 295 11.35 13.56 6.22
C ARG A 295 11.05 14.80 5.35
N ALA A 296 9.77 15.07 5.11
CA ALA A 296 9.28 16.30 4.49
C ALA A 296 7.93 16.68 5.10
N ARG A 297 7.71 17.97 5.41
CA ARG A 297 6.50 18.49 6.08
C ARG A 297 5.94 19.72 5.39
N TRP A 298 4.61 19.83 5.37
CA TRP A 298 3.91 21.00 4.84
C TRP A 298 2.48 21.09 5.39
N GLY A 299 1.84 22.23 5.13
CA GLY A 299 0.46 22.48 5.56
C GLY A 299 0.35 22.88 7.03
N HIS A 300 1.40 23.43 7.64
CA HIS A 300 1.37 23.95 9.01
C HIS A 300 0.23 24.95 9.21
#